data_AF-A0A6N8XEL2-F1
#
_entry.id   AF-A0A6N8XEL2-F1
#
_cell.length_a   1.000
_cell.length_b   1.000
_cell.length_c   1.000
_cell.angle_alpha   90.00
_cell.angle_beta   90.00
_cell.angle_gamma   90.00
#
_symmetry.space_group_name_H-M   'P 1'
#
loop_
_entity.id
_entity.type
_entity.pdbx_description
1 polymer ?
#
loop_
_entity_poly.entity_id
_entity_poly.type
_entity_poly.pdbx_seq_one_letter_code
_entity_poly.pdbx_strand_id
1 'polypeptide(L)'
;LDKRRQVILSSRILVFSGPRTLQDIASEFGVSRERIRQVEGRLIENLERLPRTEAWEPVLWRVHRVRRVAGVAFPLSDEPTEALLSAGQHRSQVEASIVRGVILRLAGPYKLAHGWLVTDAEKLETALIQLMQEAKKAGSVGFDTAQEVMADVGLRPRIFAEWLTHKSGMRDLRRSVIEWPRTLGGRVLSLMRLRQAPLSPDQLLADLGPEVGIRSLRAVLSSREEFVRIERSKWGLRAWGLPEYAGIASAISEELSQNGPSLRIDELATRLSAAWGIAENSVIALCNAPRFVVEHGLVRLRRDDDLFPVSTDLSQACGVFKPSENEVSVLIDIDHDLLRGSGRSVAEEVAGLLALRPGDNRAYEADEGTVRLSWPDTSISGPAIGSLRIHAEELGARVGDRLRVTFHREARSANVRLVAKKQVDALVGDLLLREVTGLKGLGQELLSRMAAAVESDTAGLARFLRRRGDAELADHVPSPDTSPALEAEIDRLARVFEP
;
A
#
# COMPACT_ATOMS: atom_id res chain seq x y z
N LEU A 1 -54.05 25.29 -28.26
CA LEU A 1 -53.66 25.47 -26.83
C LEU A 1 -53.20 26.91 -26.63
N ASP A 2 -53.67 27.59 -25.58
CA ASP A 2 -53.15 28.91 -25.12
C ASP A 2 -51.62 28.86 -24.92
N LYS A 3 -50.89 29.93 -25.25
CA LYS A 3 -49.41 30.01 -25.22
C LYS A 3 -48.85 29.62 -23.85
N ARG A 4 -49.52 30.03 -22.77
CA ARG A 4 -49.19 29.63 -21.39
C ARG A 4 -49.29 28.12 -21.16
N ARG A 5 -50.33 27.47 -21.70
CA ARG A 5 -50.49 26.01 -21.59
C ARG A 5 -49.40 25.27 -22.36
N GLN A 6 -49.00 25.79 -23.52
CA GLN A 6 -47.90 25.21 -24.32
C GLN A 6 -46.56 25.26 -23.57
N VAL A 7 -46.25 26.38 -22.90
CA VAL A 7 -45.03 26.50 -22.08
C VAL A 7 -45.07 25.52 -20.91
N ILE A 8 -46.16 25.46 -20.14
CA ILE A 8 -46.27 24.51 -19.01
C ILE A 8 -46.12 23.05 -19.49
N LEU A 9 -46.70 22.71 -20.64
CA LEU A 9 -46.59 21.38 -21.23
C LEU A 9 -45.13 21.06 -21.62
N SER A 10 -44.50 21.95 -22.38
CA SER A 10 -43.17 21.74 -22.99
C SER A 10 -41.98 21.98 -22.06
N SER A 11 -42.14 22.76 -20.99
CA SER A 11 -41.02 23.13 -20.09
C SER A 11 -41.11 22.53 -18.68
N ARG A 12 -42.20 21.80 -18.37
CA ARG A 12 -42.41 21.13 -17.07
C ARG A 12 -42.96 19.72 -17.21
N ILE A 13 -44.12 19.55 -17.85
CA ILE A 13 -44.84 18.26 -17.84
C ILE A 13 -44.15 17.21 -18.71
N LEU A 14 -43.71 17.58 -19.91
CA LEU A 14 -43.08 16.69 -20.87
C LEU A 14 -41.54 16.66 -20.77
N VAL A 15 -40.99 17.38 -19.80
CA VAL A 15 -39.55 17.47 -19.56
C VAL A 15 -39.15 16.48 -18.49
N PHE A 16 -38.20 15.61 -18.80
CA PHE A 16 -37.66 14.62 -17.87
C PHE A 16 -36.38 15.10 -17.16
N SER A 17 -35.75 16.19 -17.61
CA SER A 17 -34.54 16.79 -17.02
C SER A 17 -34.70 18.29 -16.78
N GLY A 18 -34.58 18.73 -15.52
CA GLY A 18 -34.54 20.16 -15.18
C GLY A 18 -35.82 20.95 -15.53
N PRO A 19 -37.01 20.56 -15.02
CA PRO A 19 -38.23 21.31 -15.28
C PRO A 19 -38.14 22.74 -14.70
N ARG A 20 -38.54 23.75 -15.48
CA ARG A 20 -38.61 25.16 -15.01
C ARG A 20 -39.48 25.26 -13.77
N THR A 21 -39.17 26.11 -12.78
CA THR A 21 -40.00 26.16 -11.56
C THR A 21 -41.38 26.77 -11.82
N LEU A 22 -42.35 26.49 -10.95
CA LEU A 22 -43.66 27.15 -11.01
C LEU A 22 -43.55 28.67 -10.90
N GLN A 23 -42.56 29.13 -10.12
CA GLN A 23 -42.30 30.55 -9.90
C GLN A 23 -41.77 31.23 -11.16
N ASP A 24 -40.85 30.59 -11.89
CA ASP A 24 -40.29 31.16 -13.13
C ASP A 24 -41.37 31.39 -14.19
N ILE A 25 -42.29 30.44 -14.33
CA ILE A 25 -43.41 30.54 -15.28
C ILE A 25 -44.45 31.55 -14.77
N ALA A 26 -44.70 31.59 -13.47
CA ALA A 26 -45.62 32.56 -12.88
C ALA A 26 -45.17 34.01 -13.15
N SER A 27 -43.87 34.28 -12.98
CA SER A 27 -43.24 35.57 -13.28
C SER A 27 -43.31 35.92 -14.78
N GLU A 28 -43.03 34.97 -15.68
CA GLU A 28 -43.10 35.21 -17.13
C GLU A 28 -44.50 35.62 -17.60
N PHE A 29 -45.55 35.01 -17.03
CA PHE A 29 -46.93 35.23 -17.45
C PHE A 29 -47.70 36.22 -16.57
N GLY A 30 -47.05 36.85 -15.58
CA GLY A 30 -47.67 37.83 -14.67
C GLY A 30 -48.82 37.25 -13.84
N VAL A 31 -48.72 35.98 -13.41
CA VAL A 31 -49.76 35.29 -12.61
C VAL A 31 -49.19 34.71 -11.32
N SER A 32 -50.04 34.24 -10.41
CA SER A 32 -49.57 33.58 -9.19
C SER A 32 -49.00 32.18 -9.46
N ARG A 33 -48.05 31.75 -8.62
CA ARG A 33 -47.52 30.38 -8.58
C ARG A 33 -48.64 29.33 -8.49
N GLU A 34 -49.64 29.60 -7.67
CA GLU A 34 -50.80 28.73 -7.49
C GLU A 34 -51.63 28.60 -8.77
N ARG A 35 -51.77 29.69 -9.54
CA ARG A 35 -52.46 29.63 -10.83
C ARG A 35 -51.74 28.71 -11.82
N ILE A 36 -50.41 28.75 -11.86
CA ILE A 36 -49.62 27.82 -12.70
C ILE A 36 -49.83 26.38 -12.23
N ARG A 37 -49.81 26.11 -10.92
CA ARG A 37 -50.07 24.78 -10.35
C ARG A 37 -51.44 24.23 -10.76
N GLN A 38 -52.49 25.05 -10.68
CA GLN A 38 -53.85 24.65 -11.09
C GLN A 38 -53.97 24.36 -12.59
N VAL A 39 -53.22 25.09 -13.43
CA VAL A 39 -53.19 24.85 -14.88
C VAL A 39 -52.39 23.57 -15.19
N GLU A 40 -51.26 23.36 -14.51
CA GLU A 40 -50.46 22.13 -14.60
C GLU A 40 -51.31 20.90 -14.23
N GLY A 41 -52.02 20.93 -13.10
CA GLY A 41 -52.92 19.84 -12.69
C GLY A 41 -53.97 19.50 -13.73
N ARG A 42 -54.66 20.50 -14.28
CA ARG A 42 -55.64 20.30 -15.36
C ARG A 42 -55.01 19.76 -16.65
N LEU A 43 -53.79 20.17 -16.98
CA LEU A 43 -53.09 19.64 -18.15
C LEU A 43 -52.71 18.17 -17.97
N ILE A 44 -52.27 17.79 -16.76
CA ILE A 44 -51.99 16.39 -16.42
C ILE A 44 -53.26 15.54 -16.51
N GLU A 45 -54.36 15.97 -15.89
CA GLU A 45 -55.65 15.26 -15.99
C GLU A 45 -56.11 15.09 -17.43
N ASN A 46 -55.95 16.12 -18.27
CA ASN A 46 -56.29 16.03 -19.68
C ASN A 46 -55.40 15.02 -20.41
N LEU A 47 -54.09 15.04 -20.17
CA LEU A 47 -53.14 14.08 -20.77
C LEU A 47 -53.50 12.63 -20.40
N GLU A 48 -53.93 12.38 -19.17
CA GLU A 48 -54.31 11.06 -18.69
C GLU A 48 -55.68 10.59 -19.24
N ARG A 49 -56.51 11.51 -19.75
CA ARG A 49 -57.81 11.21 -20.39
C ARG A 49 -57.71 10.97 -21.91
N LEU A 50 -56.70 11.52 -22.59
CA LEU A 50 -56.45 11.33 -24.03
C LEU A 50 -56.40 9.86 -24.51
N PRO A 51 -55.87 8.88 -23.72
CA PRO A 51 -55.81 7.46 -24.09
C PRO A 51 -57.12 6.75 -24.42
N ARG A 52 -58.29 7.40 -24.31
CA ARG A 52 -59.60 6.74 -24.44
C ARG A 52 -60.25 6.89 -25.82
N THR A 53 -59.50 7.34 -26.83
CA THR A 53 -60.02 7.58 -28.19
C THR A 53 -59.24 6.76 -29.23
N GLU A 54 -59.92 6.24 -30.25
CA GLU A 54 -59.32 5.37 -31.30
C GLU A 54 -58.11 6.02 -32.00
N ALA A 55 -58.12 7.34 -32.17
CA ALA A 55 -57.01 8.08 -32.78
C ALA A 55 -55.67 7.95 -32.01
N TRP A 56 -55.70 7.54 -30.74
CA TRP A 56 -54.51 7.38 -29.91
C TRP A 56 -53.94 5.95 -29.90
N GLU A 57 -54.60 4.97 -30.53
CA GLU A 57 -54.17 3.57 -30.50
C GLU A 57 -52.68 3.35 -30.84
N PRO A 58 -52.10 3.94 -31.90
CA PRO A 58 -50.68 3.76 -32.21
C PRO A 58 -49.75 4.30 -31.12
N VAL A 59 -50.12 5.42 -30.50
CA VAL A 59 -49.37 6.02 -29.39
C VAL A 59 -49.48 5.14 -28.15
N LEU A 60 -50.66 4.59 -27.87
CA LEU A 60 -50.88 3.70 -26.73
C LEU A 60 -50.14 2.38 -26.89
N TRP A 61 -50.08 1.84 -28.10
CA TRP A 61 -49.23 0.70 -28.42
C TRP A 61 -47.75 0.98 -28.14
N ARG A 62 -47.27 2.16 -28.55
CA ARG A 62 -45.89 2.61 -28.28
C ARG A 62 -45.65 2.76 -26.77
N VAL A 63 -46.57 3.41 -26.05
CA VAL A 63 -46.54 3.59 -24.59
C VAL A 63 -46.52 2.24 -23.86
N HIS A 64 -47.37 1.30 -24.26
CA HIS A 64 -47.41 -0.05 -23.69
C HIS A 64 -46.09 -0.79 -23.94
N ARG A 65 -45.53 -0.68 -25.14
CA ARG A 65 -44.22 -1.24 -25.46
C ARG A 65 -43.10 -0.61 -24.64
N VAL A 66 -43.07 0.71 -24.48
CA VAL A 66 -42.09 1.39 -23.61
C VAL A 66 -42.22 0.89 -22.18
N ARG A 67 -43.42 0.90 -21.60
CA ARG A 67 -43.65 0.38 -20.24
C ARG A 67 -43.17 -1.07 -20.08
N ARG A 68 -43.40 -1.92 -21.08
CA ARG A 68 -42.91 -3.30 -21.09
C ARG A 68 -41.39 -3.41 -21.19
N VAL A 69 -40.74 -2.64 -22.05
CA VAL A 69 -39.29 -2.76 -22.31
C VAL A 69 -38.45 -2.01 -21.27
N ALA A 70 -38.89 -0.83 -20.84
CA ALA A 70 -38.21 0.03 -19.89
C ALA A 70 -38.38 -0.45 -18.44
N GLY A 71 -39.58 -0.86 -18.03
CA GLY A 71 -39.86 -1.13 -16.61
C GLY A 71 -39.80 0.15 -15.77
N VAL A 72 -39.40 0.05 -14.51
CA VAL A 72 -39.40 1.20 -13.57
C VAL A 72 -38.17 2.10 -13.68
N ALA A 73 -37.09 1.63 -14.31
CA ALA A 73 -35.89 2.41 -14.57
C ALA A 73 -35.16 1.91 -15.81
N PHE A 74 -34.49 2.80 -16.54
CA PHE A 74 -33.57 2.45 -17.64
C PHE A 74 -32.55 3.58 -17.88
N PRO A 75 -31.35 3.28 -18.39
CA PRO A 75 -30.34 4.30 -18.69
C PRO A 75 -30.66 5.04 -20.00
N LEU A 76 -30.17 6.27 -20.16
CA LEU A 76 -30.35 7.03 -21.41
C LEU A 76 -29.69 6.37 -22.64
N SER A 77 -28.69 5.52 -22.41
CA SER A 77 -27.98 4.74 -23.43
C SER A 77 -28.73 3.49 -23.88
N ASP A 78 -29.92 3.22 -23.33
CA ASP A 78 -30.65 1.98 -23.60
C ASP A 78 -31.25 1.92 -25.01
N GLU A 79 -30.50 1.36 -25.97
CA GLU A 79 -30.88 1.30 -27.39
C GLU A 79 -32.31 0.75 -27.65
N PRO A 80 -32.76 -0.36 -27.03
CA PRO A 80 -34.11 -0.87 -27.26
C PRO A 80 -35.21 0.12 -26.85
N THR A 81 -34.98 0.90 -25.78
CA THR A 81 -35.92 1.92 -25.32
C THR A 81 -35.80 3.19 -26.15
N GLU A 82 -34.60 3.62 -26.53
CA GLU A 82 -34.42 4.78 -27.41
C GLU A 82 -35.02 4.54 -28.81
N ALA A 83 -34.88 3.34 -29.35
CA ALA A 83 -35.56 2.93 -30.59
C ALA A 83 -37.10 2.99 -30.47
N LEU A 84 -37.63 2.85 -29.25
CA LEU A 84 -39.05 3.01 -28.92
C LEU A 84 -39.47 4.45 -28.62
N LEU A 85 -38.54 5.33 -28.30
CA LEU A 85 -38.80 6.73 -28.03
C LEU A 85 -38.63 7.61 -29.27
N SER A 86 -37.92 7.11 -30.29
CA SER A 86 -37.73 7.82 -31.55
C SER A 86 -39.06 8.13 -32.25
N ALA A 87 -39.18 9.36 -32.74
CA ALA A 87 -40.42 9.90 -33.30
C ALA A 87 -40.39 9.92 -34.84
N GLY A 88 -39.99 8.83 -35.50
CA GLY A 88 -39.96 8.72 -36.97
C GLY A 88 -38.95 9.65 -37.67
N GLN A 89 -38.67 9.41 -38.96
CA GLN A 89 -37.57 10.05 -39.70
C GLN A 89 -37.86 11.49 -40.20
N HIS A 90 -39.11 11.97 -40.11
CA HIS A 90 -39.56 13.21 -40.77
C HIS A 90 -40.06 14.31 -39.82
N ARG A 91 -39.66 14.31 -38.54
CA ARG A 91 -40.08 15.32 -37.57
C ARG A 91 -38.98 16.31 -37.24
N SER A 92 -39.36 17.55 -36.95
CA SER A 92 -38.44 18.52 -36.36
C SER A 92 -37.98 18.05 -34.97
N GLN A 93 -36.82 18.53 -34.53
CA GLN A 93 -36.26 18.18 -33.21
C GLN A 93 -37.21 18.54 -32.05
N VAL A 94 -37.94 19.64 -32.18
CA VAL A 94 -38.92 20.10 -31.19
C VAL A 94 -40.10 19.14 -31.11
N GLU A 95 -40.67 18.74 -32.25
CA GLU A 95 -41.78 17.79 -32.29
C GLU A 95 -41.38 16.41 -31.78
N ALA A 96 -40.17 15.94 -32.13
CA ALA A 96 -39.65 14.68 -31.65
C ALA A 96 -39.50 14.67 -30.12
N SER A 97 -39.02 15.77 -29.54
CA SER A 97 -38.90 15.94 -28.08
C SER A 97 -40.27 15.93 -27.38
N ILE A 98 -41.27 16.61 -27.95
CA ILE A 98 -42.65 16.62 -27.42
C ILE A 98 -43.24 15.21 -27.43
N VAL A 99 -43.13 14.49 -28.55
CA VAL A 99 -43.62 13.11 -28.69
C VAL A 99 -42.95 12.19 -27.67
N ARG A 100 -41.61 12.28 -27.55
CA ARG A 100 -40.85 11.52 -26.55
C ARG A 100 -41.35 11.81 -25.13
N GLY A 101 -41.54 13.08 -24.79
CA GLY A 101 -42.06 13.49 -23.49
C GLY A 101 -43.47 12.96 -23.21
N VAL A 102 -44.36 12.95 -24.22
CA VAL A 102 -45.72 12.38 -24.09
C VAL A 102 -45.64 10.88 -23.84
N ILE A 103 -44.84 10.14 -24.63
CA ILE A 103 -44.67 8.70 -24.48
C ILE A 103 -44.12 8.37 -23.09
N LEU A 104 -43.06 9.06 -22.65
CA LEU A 104 -42.49 8.87 -21.31
C LEU A 104 -43.53 9.16 -20.23
N ARG A 105 -44.20 10.32 -20.30
CA ARG A 105 -45.21 10.71 -19.30
C ARG A 105 -46.33 9.66 -19.15
N LEU A 106 -46.80 9.11 -20.27
CA LEU A 106 -47.87 8.10 -20.28
C LEU A 106 -47.39 6.69 -19.91
N ALA A 107 -46.16 6.30 -20.28
CA ALA A 107 -45.59 5.00 -19.95
C ALA A 107 -45.34 4.86 -18.44
N GLY A 108 -44.99 5.95 -17.80
CA GLY A 108 -44.85 6.11 -16.36
C GLY A 108 -44.03 7.37 -16.18
N PRO A 109 -44.36 8.30 -15.28
CA PRO A 109 -43.81 9.66 -15.30
C PRO A 109 -42.30 9.70 -14.97
N TYR A 110 -41.47 9.28 -15.94
CA TYR A 110 -40.03 9.10 -15.80
C TYR A 110 -39.36 10.43 -15.55
N LYS A 111 -38.47 10.44 -14.57
CA LYS A 111 -37.62 11.58 -14.25
C LYS A 111 -36.17 11.15 -14.36
N LEU A 112 -35.32 12.04 -14.87
CA LEU A 112 -33.90 11.81 -14.95
C LEU A 112 -33.28 11.95 -13.55
N ALA A 113 -32.69 10.86 -13.07
CA ALA A 113 -31.93 10.79 -11.85
C ALA A 113 -30.56 10.16 -12.17
N HIS A 114 -29.53 11.01 -12.21
CA HIS A 114 -28.13 10.60 -12.37
C HIS A 114 -27.91 9.72 -13.62
N GLY A 115 -28.42 10.10 -14.79
CA GLY A 115 -28.25 9.32 -16.03
C GLY A 115 -29.26 8.20 -16.26
N TRP A 116 -30.15 7.95 -15.30
CA TRP A 116 -31.24 6.98 -15.40
C TRP A 116 -32.60 7.67 -15.44
N LEU A 117 -33.51 7.20 -16.28
CA LEU A 117 -34.92 7.57 -16.26
C LEU A 117 -35.66 6.63 -15.31
N VAL A 118 -36.29 7.18 -14.26
CA VAL A 118 -36.91 6.40 -13.18
C VAL A 118 -38.34 6.87 -12.91
N THR A 119 -39.28 5.93 -12.71
CA THR A 119 -40.67 6.25 -12.33
C THR A 119 -40.91 6.20 -10.82
N ASP A 120 -40.22 5.29 -10.13
CA ASP A 120 -40.42 5.01 -8.71
C ASP A 120 -39.06 4.79 -8.04
N ALA A 121 -38.38 5.90 -7.75
CA ALA A 121 -37.03 5.86 -7.20
C ALA A 121 -37.02 5.32 -5.76
N GLU A 122 -38.05 5.64 -4.97
CA GLU A 122 -38.16 5.20 -3.57
C GLU A 122 -38.32 3.68 -3.47
N LYS A 123 -39.16 3.08 -4.31
CA LYS A 123 -39.34 1.62 -4.32
C LYS A 123 -38.06 0.89 -4.74
N LEU A 124 -37.35 1.40 -5.75
CA LEU A 124 -36.06 0.84 -6.17
C LEU A 124 -35.00 0.96 -5.08
N GLU A 125 -34.91 2.11 -4.42
CA GLU A 125 -33.97 2.35 -3.34
C GLU A 125 -34.25 1.45 -2.13
N THR A 126 -35.54 1.25 -1.79
CA THR A 126 -35.95 0.34 -0.73
C THR A 126 -35.53 -1.11 -1.00
N ALA A 127 -35.79 -1.61 -2.21
CA ALA A 127 -35.39 -2.96 -2.61
C ALA A 127 -33.86 -3.12 -2.63
N LEU A 128 -33.15 -2.08 -3.07
CA LEU A 128 -31.69 -2.06 -3.07
C LEU A 128 -31.12 -2.14 -1.65
N ILE A 129 -31.68 -1.37 -0.70
CA ILE A 129 -31.27 -1.40 0.70
C ILE A 129 -31.51 -2.78 1.31
N GLN A 130 -32.64 -3.42 1.01
CA GLN A 130 -32.93 -4.79 1.48
C GLN A 130 -31.89 -5.79 0.94
N LEU A 131 -31.62 -5.75 -0.36
CA LEU A 131 -30.61 -6.59 -1.00
C LEU A 131 -29.21 -6.37 -0.39
N MET A 132 -28.84 -5.12 -0.09
CA MET A 132 -27.57 -4.81 0.58
C MET A 132 -27.51 -5.41 2.00
N GLN A 133 -28.60 -5.32 2.76
CA GLN A 133 -28.67 -5.88 4.12
C GLN A 133 -28.53 -7.40 4.10
N GLU A 134 -29.18 -8.07 3.14
CA GLU A 134 -29.06 -9.51 2.93
C GLU A 134 -27.65 -9.91 2.54
N ALA A 135 -27.04 -9.23 1.56
CA ALA A 135 -25.66 -9.47 1.14
C ALA A 135 -24.68 -9.25 2.31
N LYS A 136 -24.90 -8.23 3.14
CA LYS A 136 -24.07 -7.97 4.32
C LYS A 136 -24.17 -9.08 5.37
N LYS A 137 -25.36 -9.65 5.57
CA LYS A 137 -25.62 -10.73 6.54
C LYS A 137 -25.07 -12.07 6.06
N ALA A 138 -25.33 -12.43 4.80
CA ALA A 138 -24.94 -13.71 4.21
C ALA A 138 -23.53 -13.71 3.58
N GLY A 139 -22.88 -12.54 3.51
CA GLY A 139 -21.62 -12.33 2.79
C GLY A 139 -21.82 -12.08 1.29
N SER A 140 -22.87 -12.66 0.70
CA SER A 140 -23.29 -12.41 -0.69
C SER A 140 -24.74 -12.87 -0.94
N VAL A 141 -25.34 -12.40 -2.03
CA VAL A 141 -26.60 -12.92 -2.58
C VAL A 141 -26.34 -13.46 -3.98
N GLY A 142 -26.94 -14.60 -4.36
CA GLY A 142 -26.82 -15.12 -5.72
C GLY A 142 -27.37 -14.13 -6.75
N PHE A 143 -26.70 -14.00 -7.91
CA PHE A 143 -27.08 -13.03 -8.94
C PHE A 143 -28.53 -13.19 -9.40
N ASP A 144 -28.99 -14.43 -9.61
CA ASP A 144 -30.34 -14.71 -10.09
C ASP A 144 -31.39 -14.32 -9.04
N THR A 145 -31.16 -14.66 -7.76
CA THR A 145 -32.02 -14.24 -6.64
C THR A 145 -32.07 -12.71 -6.52
N ALA A 146 -30.93 -12.04 -6.61
CA ALA A 146 -30.86 -10.58 -6.56
C ALA A 146 -31.59 -9.93 -7.76
N GLN A 147 -31.49 -10.55 -8.94
CA GLN A 147 -32.20 -10.11 -10.13
C GLN A 147 -33.72 -10.30 -10.00
N GLU A 148 -34.18 -11.39 -9.41
CA GLU A 148 -35.60 -11.65 -9.11
C GLU A 148 -36.18 -10.60 -8.15
N VAL A 149 -35.48 -10.31 -7.05
CA VAL A 149 -35.88 -9.26 -6.08
C VAL A 149 -36.04 -7.90 -6.77
N MET A 150 -35.10 -7.54 -7.64
CA MET A 150 -35.19 -6.28 -8.38
C MET A 150 -36.27 -6.34 -9.48
N ALA A 151 -36.52 -7.51 -10.06
CA ALA A 151 -37.58 -7.71 -11.05
C ALA A 151 -38.98 -7.54 -10.44
N ASP A 152 -39.19 -7.96 -9.20
CA ASP A 152 -40.46 -7.81 -8.46
C ASP A 152 -40.82 -6.34 -8.21
N VAL A 153 -39.81 -5.48 -8.03
CA VAL A 153 -40.04 -4.03 -7.97
C VAL A 153 -40.17 -3.37 -9.34
N GLY A 154 -39.97 -4.13 -10.42
CA GLY A 154 -40.22 -3.75 -11.80
C GLY A 154 -38.98 -3.39 -12.61
N LEU A 155 -37.77 -3.58 -12.06
CA LEU A 155 -36.53 -3.42 -12.82
C LEU A 155 -36.43 -4.54 -13.86
N ARG A 156 -35.93 -4.25 -15.05
CA ARG A 156 -35.82 -5.30 -16.08
C ARG A 156 -34.56 -6.14 -15.88
N PRO A 157 -34.61 -7.48 -15.97
CA PRO A 157 -33.45 -8.34 -15.82
C PRO A 157 -32.25 -7.91 -16.68
N ARG A 158 -32.51 -7.50 -17.93
CA ARG A 158 -31.50 -7.08 -18.91
C ARG A 158 -30.64 -5.88 -18.48
N ILE A 159 -31.16 -4.99 -17.62
CA ILE A 159 -30.46 -3.78 -17.14
C ILE A 159 -29.94 -3.95 -15.71
N PHE A 160 -30.18 -5.09 -15.06
CA PHE A 160 -29.83 -5.31 -13.66
C PHE A 160 -28.32 -5.20 -13.40
N ALA A 161 -27.49 -5.79 -14.25
CA ALA A 161 -26.03 -5.71 -14.13
C ALA A 161 -25.53 -4.26 -14.23
N GLU A 162 -26.05 -3.49 -15.19
CA GLU A 162 -25.70 -2.07 -15.35
C GLU A 162 -26.19 -1.24 -14.15
N TRP A 163 -27.40 -1.53 -13.66
CA TRP A 163 -27.95 -0.89 -12.46
C TRP A 163 -27.05 -1.11 -11.23
N LEU A 164 -26.54 -2.33 -11.03
CA LEU A 164 -25.60 -2.63 -9.95
C LEU A 164 -24.33 -1.76 -10.08
N THR A 165 -23.75 -1.62 -11.26
CA THR A 165 -22.52 -0.83 -11.43
C THR A 165 -22.71 0.67 -11.15
N HIS A 166 -23.91 1.21 -11.35
CA HIS A 166 -24.13 2.66 -11.35
C HIS A 166 -24.45 3.28 -9.99
N LYS A 167 -25.20 2.58 -9.13
CA LYS A 167 -25.78 3.23 -7.94
C LYS A 167 -25.81 2.38 -6.66
N SER A 168 -25.31 1.16 -6.68
CA SER A 168 -25.73 0.18 -5.67
C SER A 168 -24.88 0.13 -4.41
N GLY A 169 -23.63 0.62 -4.43
CA GLY A 169 -22.66 0.22 -3.41
C GLY A 169 -22.51 -1.31 -3.34
N MET A 170 -22.83 -1.99 -4.43
CA MET A 170 -22.74 -3.44 -4.64
C MET A 170 -22.01 -3.72 -5.95
N ARG A 171 -21.57 -4.97 -6.10
CA ARG A 171 -20.87 -5.45 -7.29
C ARG A 171 -21.27 -6.89 -7.54
N ASP A 172 -21.46 -7.23 -8.81
CA ASP A 172 -21.47 -8.64 -9.23
C ASP A 172 -20.02 -9.13 -9.32
N LEU A 173 -19.74 -10.21 -8.60
CA LEU A 173 -18.50 -10.94 -8.68
C LEU A 173 -18.82 -12.44 -8.76
N ARG A 174 -18.54 -13.05 -9.91
CA ARG A 174 -18.73 -14.50 -10.14
C ARG A 174 -20.18 -14.97 -9.91
N ARG A 175 -21.18 -14.20 -10.34
CA ARG A 175 -22.61 -14.47 -10.12
C ARG A 175 -23.03 -14.36 -8.65
N SER A 176 -22.29 -13.60 -7.86
CA SER A 176 -22.63 -13.24 -6.48
C SER A 176 -22.63 -11.73 -6.35
N VAL A 177 -23.76 -11.18 -5.91
CA VAL A 177 -23.90 -9.77 -5.57
C VAL A 177 -23.38 -9.57 -4.15
N ILE A 178 -22.36 -8.74 -4.02
CA ILE A 178 -21.72 -8.40 -2.74
C ILE A 178 -21.77 -6.91 -2.49
N GLU A 179 -21.72 -6.51 -1.21
CA GLU A 179 -21.45 -5.13 -0.84
C GLU A 179 -20.08 -4.70 -1.41
N TRP A 180 -20.02 -3.53 -2.02
CA TRP A 180 -18.82 -2.97 -2.63
C TRP A 180 -18.54 -1.54 -2.16
N PRO A 181 -17.98 -1.37 -0.95
CA PRO A 181 -17.70 -0.07 -0.38
C PRO A 181 -16.70 0.75 -1.19
N ARG A 182 -16.67 2.07 -0.96
CA ARG A 182 -15.69 2.96 -1.60
C ARG A 182 -14.26 2.74 -1.10
N THR A 183 -14.09 2.29 0.15
CA THR A 183 -12.77 2.09 0.76
C THR A 183 -12.16 0.75 0.35
N LEU A 184 -10.85 0.73 0.10
CA LEU A 184 -10.13 -0.49 -0.29
C LEU A 184 -10.30 -1.60 0.77
N GLY A 185 -10.15 -1.28 2.05
CA GLY A 185 -10.35 -2.28 3.11
C GLY A 185 -11.79 -2.79 3.21
N GLY A 186 -12.80 -1.95 2.93
CA GLY A 186 -14.19 -2.41 2.84
C GLY A 186 -14.38 -3.42 1.71
N ARG A 187 -13.78 -3.20 0.55
CA ARG A 187 -13.80 -4.15 -0.57
C ARG A 187 -13.08 -5.45 -0.23
N VAL A 188 -11.91 -5.38 0.39
CA VAL A 188 -11.16 -6.57 0.84
C VAL A 188 -11.98 -7.40 1.83
N LEU A 189 -12.67 -6.74 2.77
CA LEU A 189 -13.57 -7.40 3.71
C LEU A 189 -14.70 -8.14 2.99
N SER A 190 -15.36 -7.50 2.01
CA SER A 190 -16.41 -8.15 1.21
C SER A 190 -15.88 -9.34 0.43
N LEU A 191 -14.68 -9.25 -0.15
CA LEU A 191 -14.05 -10.35 -0.88
C LEU A 191 -13.73 -11.54 0.03
N MET A 192 -13.17 -11.31 1.21
CA MET A 192 -12.89 -12.38 2.16
C MET A 192 -14.17 -13.04 2.68
N ARG A 193 -15.24 -12.26 2.90
CA ARG A 193 -16.57 -12.80 3.25
C ARG A 193 -17.17 -13.61 2.10
N LEU A 194 -16.95 -13.23 0.85
CA LEU A 194 -17.41 -14.03 -0.29
C LEU A 194 -16.64 -15.36 -0.38
N ARG A 195 -15.32 -15.32 -0.20
CA ARG A 195 -14.46 -16.50 -0.36
C ARG A 195 -14.50 -17.48 0.81
N GLN A 196 -14.85 -17.01 2.01
CA GLN A 196 -14.91 -17.81 3.24
C GLN A 196 -13.62 -18.61 3.52
N ALA A 197 -12.47 -18.07 3.09
CA ALA A 197 -11.17 -18.70 3.24
C ALA A 197 -10.06 -17.63 3.24
N PRO A 198 -8.91 -17.88 3.90
CA PRO A 198 -7.77 -16.97 3.84
C PRO A 198 -7.28 -16.76 2.40
N LEU A 199 -6.98 -15.51 2.06
CA LEU A 199 -6.55 -15.10 0.72
C LEU A 199 -5.18 -14.46 0.76
N SER A 200 -4.41 -14.69 -0.29
CA SER A 200 -3.18 -13.94 -0.55
C SER A 200 -3.47 -12.57 -1.17
N PRO A 201 -2.55 -11.60 -1.02
CA PRO A 201 -2.64 -10.33 -1.72
C PRO A 201 -2.86 -10.48 -3.24
N ASP A 202 -2.23 -11.46 -3.87
CA ASP A 202 -2.34 -11.66 -5.32
C ASP A 202 -3.73 -12.18 -5.72
N GLN A 203 -4.32 -13.07 -4.92
CA GLN A 203 -5.70 -13.52 -5.12
C GLN A 203 -6.71 -12.38 -4.94
N LEU A 204 -6.48 -11.50 -3.96
CA LEU A 204 -7.30 -10.32 -3.74
C LEU A 204 -7.19 -9.32 -4.91
N LEU A 205 -5.97 -9.09 -5.43
CA LEU A 205 -5.76 -8.21 -6.58
C LEU A 205 -6.49 -8.70 -7.83
N ALA A 206 -6.50 -10.02 -8.06
CA ALA A 206 -7.21 -10.60 -9.20
C ALA A 206 -8.72 -10.27 -9.19
N ASP A 207 -9.35 -10.17 -8.02
CA ASP A 207 -10.77 -9.82 -7.89
C ASP A 207 -10.99 -8.29 -7.78
N LEU A 208 -10.02 -7.53 -7.26
CA LEU A 208 -10.13 -6.07 -7.10
C LEU A 208 -10.00 -5.30 -8.40
N GLY A 209 -9.08 -5.73 -9.28
CA GLY A 209 -8.76 -5.06 -10.55
C GLY A 209 -7.38 -4.39 -10.58
N PRO A 210 -6.90 -4.02 -11.78
CA PRO A 210 -5.54 -3.51 -12.00
C PRO A 210 -5.27 -2.12 -11.38
N GLU A 211 -6.32 -1.37 -11.01
CA GLU A 211 -6.21 -0.07 -10.38
C GLU A 211 -5.68 -0.12 -8.94
N VAL A 212 -5.70 -1.29 -8.30
CA VAL A 212 -5.22 -1.46 -6.92
C VAL A 212 -3.75 -1.87 -6.93
N GLY A 213 -2.90 -1.03 -6.36
CA GLY A 213 -1.48 -1.36 -6.16
C GLY A 213 -1.27 -2.36 -5.01
N ILE A 214 -0.41 -3.36 -5.22
CA ILE A 214 -0.03 -4.36 -4.21
C ILE A 214 0.43 -3.74 -2.88
N ARG A 215 1.12 -2.60 -2.94
CA ARG A 215 1.61 -1.89 -1.75
C ARG A 215 0.46 -1.36 -0.89
N SER A 216 -0.52 -0.71 -1.52
CA SER A 216 -1.69 -0.16 -0.84
C SER A 216 -2.54 -1.28 -0.24
N LEU A 217 -2.68 -2.40 -0.95
CA LEU A 217 -3.37 -3.58 -0.42
C LEU A 217 -2.66 -4.15 0.82
N ARG A 218 -1.33 -4.32 0.77
CA ARG A 218 -0.55 -4.78 1.94
C ARG A 218 -0.67 -3.81 3.12
N ALA A 219 -0.62 -2.51 2.87
CA ALA A 219 -0.79 -1.51 3.93
C ALA A 219 -2.16 -1.62 4.61
N VAL A 220 -3.24 -1.82 3.84
CA VAL A 220 -4.60 -2.02 4.37
C VAL A 220 -4.72 -3.31 5.19
N LEU A 221 -4.13 -4.40 4.70
CA LEU A 221 -4.13 -5.69 5.40
C LEU A 221 -3.41 -5.60 6.75
N SER A 222 -2.29 -4.87 6.81
CA SER A 222 -1.51 -4.71 8.05
C SER A 222 -2.09 -3.69 9.03
N SER A 223 -2.77 -2.63 8.55
CA SER A 223 -3.19 -1.51 9.42
C SER A 223 -4.56 -1.69 10.07
N ARG A 224 -5.42 -2.57 9.55
CA ARG A 224 -6.79 -2.76 10.06
C ARG A 224 -6.88 -4.00 10.95
N GLU A 225 -7.47 -3.82 12.12
CA GLU A 225 -7.65 -4.87 13.14
C GLU A 225 -8.48 -6.07 12.66
N GLU A 226 -9.37 -5.85 11.68
CA GLU A 226 -10.26 -6.85 11.12
C GLU A 226 -9.51 -7.98 10.39
N PHE A 227 -8.29 -7.68 9.92
CA PHE A 227 -7.45 -8.61 9.20
C PHE A 227 -6.38 -9.18 10.12
N VAL A 228 -6.08 -10.45 9.89
CA VAL A 228 -5.01 -11.15 10.60
C VAL A 228 -4.23 -11.97 9.59
N ARG A 229 -2.91 -11.93 9.72
CA ARG A 229 -2.04 -12.76 8.89
C ARG A 229 -2.05 -14.17 9.47
N ILE A 230 -2.49 -15.15 8.68
CA ILE A 230 -2.61 -16.55 9.12
C ILE A 230 -1.46 -17.41 8.60
N GLU A 231 -0.78 -16.96 7.53
CA GLU A 231 0.41 -17.61 6.97
C GLU A 231 1.38 -16.54 6.43
N ARG A 232 2.55 -16.96 5.92
CA ARG A 232 3.49 -16.05 5.28
C ARG A 232 2.84 -15.19 4.18
N SER A 233 1.94 -15.72 3.36
CA SER A 233 1.33 -14.96 2.28
C SER A 233 -0.18 -14.86 2.34
N LYS A 234 -0.85 -15.46 3.34
CA LYS A 234 -2.31 -15.43 3.46
C LYS A 234 -2.80 -14.61 4.64
N TRP A 235 -3.91 -13.94 4.39
CA TRP A 235 -4.63 -13.10 5.34
C TRP A 235 -6.05 -13.63 5.47
N GLY A 236 -6.55 -13.65 6.71
CA GLY A 236 -7.93 -14.00 7.02
C GLY A 236 -8.63 -12.89 7.80
N LEU A 237 -9.91 -13.11 8.05
CA LEU A 237 -10.67 -12.26 8.96
C LEU A 237 -10.41 -12.68 10.40
N ARG A 238 -10.14 -11.71 11.28
CA ARG A 238 -9.93 -11.98 12.71
C ARG A 238 -11.14 -12.66 13.35
N ALA A 239 -12.34 -12.34 12.86
CA ALA A 239 -13.60 -12.96 13.28
C ALA A 239 -13.67 -14.49 13.02
N TRP A 240 -12.80 -15.05 12.18
CA TRP A 240 -12.73 -16.50 11.97
C TRP A 240 -12.03 -17.25 13.11
N GLY A 241 -11.36 -16.55 14.03
CA GLY A 241 -10.68 -17.17 15.17
C GLY A 241 -9.49 -18.05 14.80
N LEU A 242 -8.91 -17.85 13.63
CA LEU A 242 -7.72 -18.57 13.17
C LEU A 242 -6.45 -18.08 13.90
N PRO A 243 -5.44 -18.94 14.15
CA PRO A 243 -4.20 -18.56 14.81
C PRO A 243 -3.43 -17.47 14.03
N GLU A 244 -2.92 -16.47 14.74
CA GLU A 244 -2.13 -15.39 14.14
C GLU A 244 -0.70 -15.86 13.85
N TYR A 245 -0.26 -15.66 12.61
CA TYR A 245 1.08 -16.00 12.16
C TYR A 245 2.11 -14.97 12.64
N ALA A 246 2.73 -15.27 13.77
CA ALA A 246 3.81 -14.47 14.37
C ALA A 246 5.18 -14.60 13.63
N GLY A 247 5.22 -15.25 12.47
CA GLY A 247 6.41 -15.40 11.64
C GLY A 247 7.06 -16.80 11.73
N ILE A 248 7.97 -17.08 10.78
CA ILE A 248 8.61 -18.41 10.66
C ILE A 248 9.37 -18.76 11.95
N ALA A 249 10.09 -17.81 12.55
CA ALA A 249 10.82 -18.06 13.80
C ALA A 249 9.90 -18.40 14.99
N SER A 250 8.70 -17.82 15.04
CA SER A 250 7.70 -18.21 16.03
C SER A 250 7.17 -19.61 15.76
N ALA A 251 6.90 -19.96 14.50
CA ALA A 251 6.47 -21.31 14.11
C ALA A 251 7.54 -22.36 14.44
N ILE A 252 8.83 -22.06 14.21
CA ILE A 252 9.95 -22.90 14.64
C ILE A 252 9.96 -23.05 16.16
N SER A 253 9.83 -21.95 16.90
CA SER A 253 9.84 -21.97 18.36
C SER A 253 8.69 -22.82 18.93
N GLU A 254 7.51 -22.70 18.35
CA GLU A 254 6.31 -23.43 18.74
C GLU A 254 6.44 -24.93 18.43
N GLU A 255 6.91 -25.29 17.23
CA GLU A 255 7.13 -26.67 16.83
C GLU A 255 8.17 -27.37 17.75
N LEU A 256 9.28 -26.68 18.08
CA LEU A 256 10.27 -27.17 19.04
C LEU A 256 9.72 -27.26 20.48
N SER A 257 8.77 -26.42 20.86
CA SER A 257 8.16 -26.48 22.19
C SER A 257 7.15 -27.62 22.32
N GLN A 258 6.43 -27.95 21.25
CA GLN A 258 5.36 -28.95 21.25
C GLN A 258 5.87 -30.38 20.96
N ASN A 259 6.83 -30.54 20.06
CA ASN A 259 7.22 -31.86 19.52
C ASN A 259 8.60 -32.36 20.00
N GLY A 260 9.27 -31.60 20.88
CA GLY A 260 10.50 -32.00 21.55
C GLY A 260 11.59 -30.93 21.50
N PRO A 261 12.43 -30.79 22.54
CA PRO A 261 13.33 -29.64 22.73
C PRO A 261 14.45 -29.53 21.68
N SER A 262 14.58 -30.51 20.78
CA SER A 262 15.53 -30.51 19.66
C SER A 262 14.99 -31.38 18.53
N LEU A 263 14.99 -30.86 17.31
CA LEU A 263 14.53 -31.57 16.10
C LEU A 263 15.58 -31.48 15.00
N ARG A 264 15.59 -32.42 14.06
CA ARG A 264 16.45 -32.29 12.87
C ARG A 264 15.93 -31.16 11.98
N ILE A 265 16.85 -30.38 11.39
CA ILE A 265 16.49 -29.23 10.55
C ILE A 265 15.63 -29.64 9.34
N ASP A 266 15.95 -30.76 8.69
CA ASP A 266 15.22 -31.30 7.55
C ASP A 266 13.79 -31.72 7.92
N GLU A 267 13.64 -32.40 9.06
CA GLU A 267 12.35 -32.78 9.62
C GLU A 267 11.50 -31.55 9.98
N LEU A 268 12.09 -30.57 10.68
CA LEU A 268 11.44 -29.32 11.03
C LEU A 268 10.95 -28.55 9.79
N ALA A 269 11.80 -28.43 8.77
CA ALA A 269 11.46 -27.75 7.53
C ALA A 269 10.30 -28.44 6.81
N THR A 270 10.33 -29.78 6.73
CA THR A 270 9.26 -30.59 6.12
C THR A 270 7.92 -30.39 6.84
N ARG A 271 7.93 -30.46 8.18
CA ARG A 271 6.72 -30.30 9.01
C ARG A 271 6.11 -28.90 8.86
N LEU A 272 6.94 -27.86 8.97
CA LEU A 272 6.46 -26.47 8.85
C LEU A 272 6.01 -26.12 7.43
N SER A 273 6.65 -26.70 6.41
CA SER A 273 6.18 -26.61 5.02
C SER A 273 4.80 -27.24 4.86
N ALA A 274 4.60 -28.44 5.38
CA ALA A 274 3.31 -29.15 5.30
C ALA A 274 2.18 -28.44 6.08
N ALA A 275 2.46 -27.94 7.28
CA ALA A 275 1.46 -27.31 8.14
C ALA A 275 1.11 -25.87 7.72
N TRP A 276 2.10 -25.09 7.27
CA TRP A 276 1.95 -23.64 7.08
C TRP A 276 2.28 -23.13 5.67
N GLY A 277 2.66 -24.02 4.74
CA GLY A 277 3.06 -23.66 3.37
C GLY A 277 4.34 -22.80 3.31
N ILE A 278 5.20 -22.90 4.32
CA ILE A 278 6.46 -22.16 4.39
C ILE A 278 7.52 -22.86 3.54
N ALA A 279 8.22 -22.12 2.68
CA ALA A 279 9.34 -22.67 1.93
C ALA A 279 10.43 -23.23 2.87
N GLU A 280 10.81 -24.50 2.68
CA GLU A 280 11.80 -25.21 3.51
C GLU A 280 13.11 -24.44 3.66
N ASN A 281 13.64 -23.89 2.57
CA ASN A 281 14.86 -23.06 2.60
C ASN A 281 14.75 -21.83 3.52
N SER A 282 13.55 -21.27 3.70
CA SER A 282 13.34 -20.16 4.63
C SER A 282 13.37 -20.63 6.09
N VAL A 283 12.89 -21.85 6.37
CA VAL A 283 13.02 -22.47 7.70
C VAL A 283 14.50 -22.72 8.00
N ILE A 284 15.21 -23.38 7.08
CA ILE A 284 16.64 -23.70 7.21
C ILE A 284 17.47 -22.44 7.45
N ALA A 285 17.24 -21.37 6.67
CA ALA A 285 17.97 -20.12 6.86
C ALA A 285 17.72 -19.50 8.23
N LEU A 286 16.47 -19.51 8.71
CA LEU A 286 16.10 -18.95 10.00
C LEU A 286 16.54 -19.78 11.21
N CYS A 287 16.81 -21.07 11.04
CA CYS A 287 17.47 -21.87 12.08
C CYS A 287 18.87 -21.32 12.45
N ASN A 288 19.48 -20.49 11.59
CA ASN A 288 20.75 -19.81 11.89
C ASN A 288 20.55 -18.46 12.59
N ALA A 289 19.32 -18.04 12.88
CA ALA A 289 19.08 -16.83 13.65
C ALA A 289 19.55 -17.02 15.11
N PRO A 290 19.96 -15.94 15.80
CA PRO A 290 20.47 -16.02 17.18
C PRO A 290 19.56 -16.72 18.19
N ARG A 291 18.24 -16.73 17.98
CA ARG A 291 17.26 -17.43 18.84
C ARG A 291 17.49 -18.95 18.91
N PHE A 292 18.16 -19.52 17.91
CA PHE A 292 18.34 -20.97 17.81
C PHE A 292 19.80 -21.36 17.97
N VAL A 293 20.00 -22.61 18.36
CA VAL A 293 21.30 -23.29 18.37
C VAL A 293 21.20 -24.48 17.44
N VAL A 294 22.16 -24.59 16.53
CA VAL A 294 22.29 -25.72 15.60
C VAL A 294 23.54 -26.50 15.95
N GLU A 295 23.36 -27.77 16.34
CA GLU A 295 24.43 -28.69 16.69
C GLU A 295 24.18 -30.03 15.99
N HIS A 296 25.15 -30.53 15.21
CA HIS A 296 25.04 -31.83 14.52
C HIS A 296 23.76 -32.00 13.66
N GLY A 297 23.26 -30.91 13.08
CA GLY A 297 22.03 -30.90 12.27
C GLY A 297 20.73 -30.92 13.06
N LEU A 298 20.80 -30.87 14.40
CA LEU A 298 19.67 -30.66 15.29
C LEU A 298 19.56 -29.18 15.63
N VAL A 299 18.34 -28.65 15.59
CA VAL A 299 18.01 -27.29 16.01
C VAL A 299 17.24 -27.33 17.32
N ARG A 300 17.58 -26.42 18.23
CA ARG A 300 16.92 -26.19 19.50
C ARG A 300 16.81 -24.70 19.79
N LEU A 301 15.94 -24.34 20.73
CA LEU A 301 15.94 -22.98 21.28
C LEU A 301 17.24 -22.72 22.03
N ARG A 302 17.79 -21.52 21.83
CA ARG A 302 18.88 -21.00 22.64
C ARG A 302 18.38 -20.77 24.07
N ARG A 303 19.13 -21.26 25.04
CA ARG A 303 18.90 -21.09 26.47
C ARG A 303 19.70 -19.91 27.00
N ASP A 304 19.39 -19.46 28.20
CA ASP A 304 20.08 -18.33 28.83
C ASP A 304 21.57 -18.60 29.10
N ASP A 305 21.97 -19.86 29.25
CA ASP A 305 23.36 -20.30 29.42
C ASP A 305 24.12 -20.48 28.09
N ASP A 306 23.43 -20.48 26.95
CA ASP A 306 24.06 -20.55 25.63
C ASP A 306 24.56 -19.17 25.19
N LEU A 307 25.85 -18.90 25.38
CA LEU A 307 26.45 -17.66 24.90
C LEU A 307 26.31 -17.52 23.37
N PHE A 308 25.77 -16.38 22.92
CA PHE A 308 25.88 -15.96 21.53
C PHE A 308 27.15 -15.12 21.40
N PRO A 309 28.19 -15.60 20.68
CA PRO A 309 29.40 -14.82 20.47
C PRO A 309 29.05 -13.62 19.60
N VAL A 310 29.27 -12.42 20.12
CA VAL A 310 29.15 -11.19 19.33
C VAL A 310 30.54 -10.73 18.94
N SER A 311 30.80 -10.62 17.65
CA SER A 311 32.08 -10.13 17.13
C SER A 311 32.36 -8.70 17.59
N THR A 312 33.61 -8.42 17.93
CA THR A 312 34.16 -7.06 18.05
C THR A 312 35.36 -6.87 17.12
N ASP A 313 35.64 -7.85 16.25
CA ASP A 313 36.79 -7.81 15.35
C ASP A 313 36.48 -6.89 14.15
N LEU A 314 37.10 -5.71 14.17
CA LEU A 314 36.92 -4.71 13.13
C LEU A 314 37.57 -5.09 11.79
N SER A 315 38.19 -6.26 11.63
CA SER A 315 38.85 -6.68 10.38
C SER A 315 37.93 -6.78 9.16
N GLN A 316 36.63 -7.03 9.36
CA GLN A 316 35.62 -7.12 8.30
C GLN A 316 34.57 -5.98 8.35
N ALA A 317 34.68 -5.06 9.30
CA ALA A 317 33.69 -4.01 9.53
C ALA A 317 33.98 -2.74 8.71
N CYS A 318 33.71 -2.77 7.41
CA CYS A 318 33.88 -1.63 6.50
C CYS A 318 33.11 -0.39 7.00
N GLY A 319 33.75 0.79 6.94
CA GLY A 319 33.13 2.04 7.38
C GLY A 319 32.87 2.16 8.89
N VAL A 320 33.40 1.23 9.71
CA VAL A 320 33.30 1.27 11.18
C VAL A 320 34.63 1.66 11.81
N PHE A 321 34.58 2.56 12.78
CA PHE A 321 35.72 3.06 13.54
C PHE A 321 35.38 3.13 15.03
N LYS A 322 36.37 2.94 15.88
CA LYS A 322 36.29 3.09 17.34
C LYS A 322 37.11 4.31 17.78
N PRO A 323 36.59 5.56 17.70
CA PRO A 323 37.38 6.75 18.03
C PRO A 323 37.94 6.77 19.45
N SER A 324 37.26 6.11 20.39
CA SER A 324 37.67 5.92 21.77
C SER A 324 37.03 4.66 22.35
N GLU A 325 37.40 4.24 23.56
CA GLU A 325 36.81 3.06 24.22
C GLU A 325 35.28 3.14 24.41
N ASN A 326 34.73 4.36 24.44
CA ASN A 326 33.30 4.60 24.64
C ASN A 326 32.56 5.04 23.37
N GLU A 327 33.26 5.20 22.24
CA GLU A 327 32.67 5.71 21.01
C GLU A 327 32.82 4.73 19.86
N VAL A 328 31.75 4.58 19.09
CA VAL A 328 31.72 3.77 17.87
C VAL A 328 31.13 4.62 16.77
N SER A 329 31.83 4.75 15.66
CA SER A 329 31.40 5.51 14.49
C SER A 329 31.15 4.58 13.31
N VAL A 330 30.03 4.80 12.62
CA VAL A 330 29.64 4.04 11.42
C VAL A 330 29.27 4.99 10.30
N LEU A 331 29.75 4.68 9.09
CA LEU A 331 29.34 5.36 7.85
C LEU A 331 28.12 4.67 7.25
N ILE A 332 27.10 5.45 6.93
CA ILE A 332 25.84 4.98 6.35
C ILE A 332 25.61 5.71 5.03
N ASP A 333 25.52 4.96 3.94
CA ASP A 333 25.24 5.52 2.62
C ASP A 333 23.80 6.03 2.50
N ILE A 334 23.65 7.17 1.85
CA ILE A 334 22.34 7.76 1.54
C ILE A 334 21.91 7.33 0.15
N ASP A 335 20.87 6.48 0.13
CA ASP A 335 20.16 6.08 -1.07
C ASP A 335 18.67 6.54 -1.04
N HIS A 336 17.90 6.20 -2.07
CA HIS A 336 16.48 6.52 -2.13
C HIS A 336 15.64 5.85 -1.04
N ASP A 337 16.02 4.67 -0.56
CA ASP A 337 15.31 3.96 0.48
C ASP A 337 15.52 4.59 1.86
N LEU A 338 16.68 5.24 2.10
CA LEU A 338 17.01 5.89 3.37
C LEU A 338 16.18 7.16 3.49
N LEU A 339 16.18 7.96 2.42
CA LEU A 339 15.39 9.19 2.32
C LEU A 339 13.88 8.90 2.37
N ARG A 340 13.46 7.68 2.02
CA ARG A 340 12.08 7.24 2.21
C ARG A 340 11.74 6.88 3.66
N GLY A 341 12.73 6.60 4.49
CA GLY A 341 12.59 6.24 5.90
C GLY A 341 12.83 4.77 6.21
N SER A 342 13.55 4.04 5.36
CA SER A 342 13.97 2.66 5.65
C SER A 342 15.17 2.65 6.60
N GLY A 343 15.19 1.72 7.54
CA GLY A 343 16.39 1.44 8.34
C GLY A 343 17.51 0.78 7.53
N ARG A 344 18.67 0.59 8.14
CA ARG A 344 19.86 -0.03 7.51
C ARG A 344 20.39 -1.17 8.36
N SER A 345 20.86 -2.23 7.71
CA SER A 345 21.71 -3.20 8.40
C SER A 345 23.05 -2.55 8.74
N VAL A 346 23.61 -2.90 9.89
CA VAL A 346 24.95 -2.48 10.30
C VAL A 346 25.78 -3.72 10.63
N ALA A 347 27.10 -3.58 10.59
CA ALA A 347 28.01 -4.67 10.95
C ALA A 347 27.77 -5.13 12.40
N GLU A 348 27.95 -6.43 12.65
CA GLU A 348 27.75 -7.03 13.97
C GLU A 348 28.65 -6.38 15.03
N GLU A 349 29.85 -6.00 14.62
CA GLU A 349 30.87 -5.33 15.43
C GLU A 349 30.37 -4.03 16.05
N VAL A 350 29.48 -3.30 15.36
CA VAL A 350 28.85 -2.10 15.91
C VAL A 350 28.03 -2.46 17.15
N ALA A 351 27.28 -3.56 17.09
CA ALA A 351 26.54 -4.07 18.24
C ALA A 351 27.48 -4.58 19.33
N GLY A 352 28.53 -5.33 18.97
CA GLY A 352 29.54 -5.84 19.91
C GLY A 352 30.22 -4.74 20.72
N LEU A 353 30.75 -3.72 20.04
CA LEU A 353 31.44 -2.59 20.66
C LEU A 353 30.51 -1.74 21.55
N LEU A 354 29.23 -1.66 21.20
CA LEU A 354 28.21 -1.01 22.02
C LEU A 354 27.65 -1.93 23.12
N ALA A 355 28.14 -3.16 23.25
CA ALA A 355 27.61 -4.19 24.15
C ALA A 355 26.09 -4.38 23.99
N LEU A 356 25.65 -4.48 22.75
CA LEU A 356 24.33 -5.00 22.38
C LEU A 356 24.43 -6.52 22.18
N ARG A 357 23.30 -7.20 22.41
CA ARG A 357 23.11 -8.62 22.18
C ARG A 357 21.88 -8.84 21.28
N PRO A 358 21.75 -10.00 20.62
CA PRO A 358 20.50 -10.38 20.01
C PRO A 358 19.34 -10.31 21.02
N GLY A 359 18.20 -9.76 20.59
CA GLY A 359 17.05 -9.38 21.41
C GLY A 359 17.05 -7.89 21.81
N ASP A 360 18.20 -7.21 21.80
CA ASP A 360 18.27 -5.83 22.25
C ASP A 360 17.63 -4.84 21.27
N ASN A 361 17.06 -3.80 21.85
CA ASN A 361 16.60 -2.62 21.14
C ASN A 361 16.96 -1.39 21.98
N ARG A 362 17.87 -0.56 21.48
CA ARG A 362 18.45 0.56 22.21
C ARG A 362 18.31 1.86 21.44
N ALA A 363 17.84 2.88 22.14
CA ALA A 363 17.75 4.25 21.65
C ALA A 363 18.95 5.06 22.12
N TYR A 364 19.43 5.96 21.26
CA TYR A 364 20.47 6.93 21.53
C TYR A 364 19.94 8.33 21.21
N GLU A 365 20.07 9.24 22.17
CA GLU A 365 19.64 10.63 22.01
C GLU A 365 20.59 11.37 21.06
N ALA A 366 20.03 12.04 20.05
CA ALA A 366 20.76 12.86 19.09
C ALA A 366 20.22 14.29 19.10
N ASP A 367 20.96 15.22 18.50
CA ASP A 367 20.57 16.64 18.44
C ASP A 367 19.16 16.79 17.82
N GLU A 368 18.84 16.01 16.77
CA GLU A 368 17.52 16.01 16.13
C GLU A 368 16.78 14.66 16.28
N GLY A 369 16.36 14.36 17.50
CA GLY A 369 15.54 13.19 17.80
C GLY A 369 16.37 12.01 18.27
N THR A 370 16.04 10.79 17.82
CA THR A 370 16.61 9.57 18.40
C THR A 370 17.07 8.62 17.32
N VAL A 371 18.28 8.11 17.47
CA VAL A 371 18.82 7.02 16.65
C VAL A 371 18.61 5.70 17.37
N ARG A 372 17.93 4.75 16.74
CA ARG A 372 17.64 3.43 17.33
C ARG A 372 18.50 2.35 16.68
N LEU A 373 19.14 1.52 17.50
CA LEU A 373 19.78 0.27 17.07
C LEU A 373 18.98 -0.91 17.63
N SER A 374 18.62 -1.85 16.76
CA SER A 374 17.93 -3.07 17.15
C SER A 374 18.60 -4.29 16.57
N TRP A 375 18.60 -5.38 17.33
CA TRP A 375 19.05 -6.67 16.86
C TRP A 375 18.01 -7.71 17.26
N PRO A 376 16.97 -7.96 16.44
CA PRO A 376 16.05 -9.04 16.73
C PRO A 376 16.80 -10.36 16.82
N ASP A 377 16.55 -11.15 17.85
CA ASP A 377 17.10 -12.51 18.00
C ASP A 377 16.64 -13.47 16.90
N THR A 378 15.59 -13.11 16.16
CA THR A 378 15.09 -13.80 14.98
C THR A 378 15.70 -13.29 13.66
N SER A 379 16.60 -12.30 13.71
CA SER A 379 17.27 -11.73 12.54
C SER A 379 18.44 -12.58 12.08
N ILE A 380 18.42 -13.02 10.82
CA ILE A 380 19.57 -13.66 10.16
C ILE A 380 20.57 -12.64 9.59
N SER A 381 20.15 -11.38 9.43
CA SER A 381 20.95 -10.30 8.83
C SER A 381 21.67 -9.45 9.88
N GLY A 382 21.66 -9.86 11.14
CA GLY A 382 22.33 -9.16 12.23
C GLY A 382 21.60 -7.89 12.70
N PRO A 383 22.33 -6.95 13.34
CA PRO A 383 21.78 -5.71 13.86
C PRO A 383 21.43 -4.71 12.76
N ALA A 384 20.52 -3.79 13.09
CA ALA A 384 20.06 -2.74 12.21
C ALA A 384 19.92 -1.41 12.94
N ILE A 385 20.19 -0.33 12.23
CA ILE A 385 19.87 1.04 12.62
C ILE A 385 18.51 1.43 12.04
N GLY A 386 17.70 2.11 12.85
CA GLY A 386 16.39 2.61 12.46
C GLY A 386 16.47 3.69 11.38
N SER A 387 15.31 4.23 11.00
CA SER A 387 15.24 5.31 10.02
C SER A 387 16.10 6.51 10.43
N LEU A 388 17.04 6.91 9.58
CA LEU A 388 17.84 8.13 9.72
C LEU A 388 17.29 9.30 8.89
N ARG A 389 16.08 9.15 8.34
CA ARG A 389 15.49 10.13 7.41
C ARG A 389 15.44 11.54 7.98
N ILE A 390 15.01 11.69 9.23
CA ILE A 390 14.87 13.01 9.88
C ILE A 390 16.22 13.71 9.93
N HIS A 391 17.28 13.00 10.32
CA HIS A 391 18.64 13.55 10.33
C HIS A 391 19.15 13.88 8.91
N ALA A 392 18.86 13.02 7.93
CA ALA A 392 19.24 13.27 6.54
C ALA A 392 18.55 14.52 5.97
N GLU A 393 17.26 14.71 6.26
CA GLU A 393 16.48 15.88 5.84
C GLU A 393 16.99 17.16 6.48
N GLU A 394 17.24 17.17 7.79
CA GLU A 394 17.75 18.35 8.51
C GLU A 394 19.14 18.76 8.01
N LEU A 395 20.03 17.78 7.79
CA LEU A 395 21.37 18.02 7.31
C LEU A 395 21.42 18.37 5.81
N GLY A 396 20.27 18.37 5.11
CA GLY A 396 20.18 18.69 3.67
C GLY A 396 20.86 17.65 2.78
N ALA A 397 20.93 16.41 3.24
CA ALA A 397 21.69 15.34 2.62
C ALA A 397 21.04 14.80 1.33
N ARG A 398 21.86 14.31 0.40
CA ARG A 398 21.42 13.86 -0.93
C ARG A 398 21.89 12.44 -1.23
N VAL A 399 21.27 11.81 -2.24
CA VAL A 399 21.70 10.49 -2.72
C VAL A 399 23.17 10.55 -3.14
N GLY A 400 23.95 9.60 -2.62
CA GLY A 400 25.40 9.52 -2.82
C GLY A 400 26.24 10.17 -1.72
N ASP A 401 25.64 10.96 -0.82
CA ASP A 401 26.31 11.38 0.42
C ASP A 401 26.37 10.22 1.43
N ARG A 402 27.13 10.41 2.51
CA ARG A 402 27.19 9.49 3.66
C ARG A 402 26.78 10.22 4.94
N LEU A 403 26.14 9.52 5.87
CA LEU A 403 26.01 9.96 7.26
C LEU A 403 27.06 9.24 8.10
N ARG A 404 27.86 9.99 8.87
CA ARG A 404 28.63 9.43 9.96
C ARG A 404 27.80 9.51 11.23
N VAL A 405 27.50 8.36 11.81
CA VAL A 405 26.80 8.25 13.10
C VAL A 405 27.81 7.78 14.14
N THR A 406 28.12 8.65 15.10
CA THR A 406 29.00 8.31 16.23
C THR A 406 28.16 8.11 17.49
N PHE A 407 28.12 6.87 17.96
CA PHE A 407 27.45 6.47 19.19
C PHE A 407 28.38 6.58 20.38
N HIS A 408 27.87 7.10 21.50
CA HIS A 408 28.55 7.06 22.79
C HIS A 408 27.87 6.03 23.69
N ARG A 409 28.60 4.98 24.07
CA ARG A 409 28.08 3.80 24.78
C ARG A 409 27.46 4.13 26.13
N GLU A 410 28.19 4.83 26.98
CA GLU A 410 27.77 5.11 28.36
C GLU A 410 26.72 6.22 28.45
N ALA A 411 26.97 7.35 27.77
CA ALA A 411 26.06 8.49 27.71
C ALA A 411 24.73 8.22 26.99
N ARG A 412 24.62 7.12 26.24
CA ARG A 412 23.46 6.78 25.39
C ARG A 412 23.06 7.92 24.45
N SER A 413 24.05 8.55 23.85
CA SER A 413 23.87 9.59 22.85
C SER A 413 24.47 9.19 21.51
N ALA A 414 24.02 9.85 20.44
CA ALA A 414 24.56 9.72 19.10
C ALA A 414 24.75 11.10 18.48
N ASN A 415 25.88 11.32 17.81
CA ASN A 415 26.08 12.50 16.96
C ASN A 415 25.99 12.07 15.49
N VAL A 416 25.13 12.73 14.72
CA VAL A 416 24.95 12.46 13.29
C VAL A 416 25.55 13.62 12.51
N ARG A 417 26.45 13.31 11.56
CA ARG A 417 27.10 14.30 10.71
C ARG A 417 26.99 13.91 9.25
N LEU A 418 26.74 14.90 8.39
CA LEU A 418 26.78 14.73 6.95
C LEU A 418 28.24 14.70 6.48
N VAL A 419 28.58 13.66 5.73
CA VAL A 419 29.80 13.53 4.95
C VAL A 419 29.39 13.71 3.49
N ALA A 420 29.38 14.96 3.05
CA ALA A 420 28.87 15.33 1.72
C ALA A 420 29.86 14.89 0.64
N LYS A 421 29.38 14.15 -0.37
CA LYS A 421 30.20 13.59 -1.43
C LYS A 421 31.00 14.67 -2.15
N LYS A 422 30.34 15.78 -2.52
CA LYS A 422 30.97 16.91 -3.21
C LYS A 422 32.14 17.52 -2.40
N GLN A 423 32.04 17.52 -1.08
CA GLN A 423 33.10 18.02 -0.21
C GLN A 423 34.24 17.02 -0.13
N VAL A 424 33.94 15.74 0.10
CA VAL A 424 34.94 14.66 0.15
C VAL A 424 35.72 14.56 -1.17
N ASP A 425 35.04 14.60 -2.32
CA ASP A 425 35.66 14.54 -3.65
C ASP A 425 36.67 15.68 -3.91
N ALA A 426 36.59 16.78 -3.14
CA ALA A 426 37.49 17.94 -3.24
C ALA A 426 38.65 17.89 -2.22
N LEU A 427 38.63 16.95 -1.27
CA LEU A 427 39.65 16.80 -0.23
C LEU A 427 40.64 15.68 -0.61
N VAL A 428 41.86 15.77 -0.09
CA VAL A 428 42.90 14.75 -0.27
C VAL A 428 43.69 14.56 1.03
N GLY A 429 44.29 13.38 1.19
CA GLY A 429 45.16 13.05 2.32
C GLY A 429 44.45 13.23 3.66
N ASP A 430 45.14 13.82 4.63
CA ASP A 430 44.64 14.00 6.00
C ASP A 430 43.27 14.70 6.08
N LEU A 431 43.00 15.68 5.21
CA LEU A 431 41.74 16.41 5.25
C LEU A 431 40.56 15.50 4.90
N LEU A 432 40.72 14.65 3.88
CA LEU A 432 39.70 13.67 3.51
C LEU A 432 39.52 12.63 4.63
N LEU A 433 40.63 12.10 5.14
CA LEU A 433 40.60 11.10 6.22
C LEU A 433 39.87 11.62 7.46
N ARG A 434 40.12 12.87 7.86
CA ARG A 434 39.41 13.52 8.98
C ARG A 434 37.94 13.76 8.68
N GLU A 435 37.63 14.24 7.48
CA GLU A 435 36.25 14.56 7.11
C GLU A 435 35.38 13.30 7.13
N VAL A 436 35.90 12.18 6.61
CA VAL A 436 35.16 10.92 6.55
C VAL A 436 35.13 10.23 7.91
N THR A 437 36.26 10.06 8.60
CA THR A 437 36.33 9.28 9.86
C THR A 437 35.90 10.08 11.10
N GLY A 438 36.03 11.40 11.08
CA GLY A 438 35.75 12.28 12.22
C GLY A 438 36.88 12.33 13.24
N LEU A 439 37.99 11.65 12.97
CA LEU A 439 39.17 11.67 13.83
C LEU A 439 39.88 13.02 13.74
N LYS A 440 40.50 13.42 14.85
CA LYS A 440 41.27 14.67 14.98
C LYS A 440 42.76 14.42 14.76
N GLY A 441 43.54 15.50 14.61
CA GLY A 441 44.99 15.44 14.38
C GLY A 441 45.37 15.62 12.92
N LEU A 442 46.68 15.59 12.63
CA LEU A 442 47.27 15.65 11.29
C LEU A 442 48.54 14.78 11.25
N GLY A 443 48.96 14.37 10.06
CA GLY A 443 50.13 13.55 9.81
C GLY A 443 50.14 12.27 10.65
N GLN A 444 51.27 11.99 11.31
CA GLN A 444 51.46 10.80 12.12
C GLN A 444 50.48 10.69 13.30
N GLU A 445 49.99 11.80 13.83
CA GLU A 445 48.97 11.78 14.90
C GLU A 445 47.65 11.21 14.39
N LEU A 446 47.22 11.64 13.19
CA LEU A 446 45.99 11.16 12.57
C LEU A 446 46.12 9.68 12.20
N LEU A 447 47.24 9.27 11.60
CA LEU A 447 47.49 7.86 11.24
C LEU A 447 47.51 6.95 12.47
N SER A 448 48.11 7.40 13.57
CA SER A 448 48.11 6.65 14.84
C SER A 448 46.70 6.49 15.41
N ARG A 449 45.89 7.56 15.38
CA ARG A 449 44.49 7.50 15.81
C ARG A 449 43.64 6.62 14.90
N MET A 450 43.86 6.65 13.59
CA MET A 450 43.18 5.77 12.64
C MET A 450 43.52 4.32 12.87
N ALA A 451 44.81 4.00 13.03
CA ALA A 451 45.27 2.65 13.33
C ALA A 451 44.65 2.12 14.63
N ALA A 452 44.66 2.93 15.70
CA ALA A 452 43.99 2.60 16.95
C ALA A 452 42.47 2.39 16.77
N ALA A 453 41.80 3.25 16.00
CA ALA A 453 40.36 3.20 15.79
C ALA A 453 39.89 1.99 14.96
N VAL A 454 40.80 1.29 14.29
CA VAL A 454 40.50 0.04 13.58
C VAL A 454 41.26 -1.15 14.15
N GLU A 455 41.88 -0.97 15.32
CA GLU A 455 42.67 -1.98 16.03
C GLU A 455 43.79 -2.61 15.17
N SER A 456 44.46 -1.78 14.36
CA SER A 456 45.60 -2.12 13.48
C SER A 456 46.88 -1.41 13.91
N ASP A 457 48.01 -1.81 13.32
CA ASP A 457 49.25 -1.02 13.34
C ASP A 457 49.25 0.10 12.27
N THR A 458 50.10 1.11 12.45
CA THR A 458 50.25 2.23 11.50
C THR A 458 50.95 1.81 10.21
N ALA A 459 51.92 0.90 10.30
CA ALA A 459 52.74 0.45 9.17
C ALA A 459 51.94 -0.34 8.11
N GLY A 460 50.91 -1.07 8.54
CA GLY A 460 50.02 -1.90 7.74
C GLY A 460 48.64 -1.30 7.52
N LEU A 461 48.36 -0.09 8.02
CA LEU A 461 47.05 0.55 8.00
C LEU A 461 46.41 0.58 6.61
N ALA A 462 47.14 1.03 5.58
CA ALA A 462 46.62 1.09 4.21
C ALA A 462 46.22 -0.31 3.69
N ARG A 463 47.04 -1.34 3.97
CA ARG A 463 46.76 -2.73 3.58
C ARG A 463 45.56 -3.28 4.36
N PHE A 464 45.43 -2.93 5.63
CA PHE A 464 44.30 -3.33 6.46
C PHE A 464 42.99 -2.72 5.93
N LEU A 465 42.96 -1.41 5.70
CA LEU A 465 41.79 -0.70 5.17
C LEU A 465 41.35 -1.26 3.81
N ARG A 466 42.28 -1.53 2.87
CA ARG A 466 41.93 -2.16 1.58
C ARG A 466 41.32 -3.54 1.75
N ARG A 467 41.85 -4.38 2.64
CA ARG A 467 41.32 -5.74 2.88
C ARG A 467 39.92 -5.73 3.47
N ARG A 468 39.62 -4.73 4.31
CA ARG A 468 38.32 -4.54 4.96
C ARG A 468 37.25 -3.94 4.02
N GLY A 469 37.67 -3.33 2.91
CA GLY A 469 36.77 -2.68 1.93
C GLY A 469 36.83 -1.15 1.93
N ASP A 470 37.63 -0.52 2.80
CA ASP A 470 37.83 0.93 2.86
C ASP A 470 38.92 1.40 1.89
N ALA A 471 38.87 0.97 0.62
CA ALA A 471 39.92 1.27 -0.36
C ALA A 471 40.10 2.78 -0.61
N GLU A 472 38.99 3.53 -0.66
CA GLU A 472 38.97 4.99 -0.79
C GLU A 472 39.83 5.66 0.30
N LEU A 473 39.71 5.24 1.55
CA LEU A 473 40.51 5.78 2.65
C LEU A 473 41.97 5.33 2.57
N ALA A 474 42.20 4.08 2.18
CA ALA A 474 43.54 3.54 2.07
C ALA A 474 44.41 4.26 1.03
N ASP A 475 43.81 4.77 -0.05
CA ASP A 475 44.50 5.52 -1.10
C ASP A 475 45.00 6.90 -0.63
N HIS A 476 44.46 7.39 0.49
CA HIS A 476 44.88 8.65 1.13
C HIS A 476 45.80 8.45 2.34
N VAL A 477 46.09 7.21 2.73
CA VAL A 477 47.12 6.92 3.73
C VAL A 477 48.50 7.08 3.07
N PRO A 478 49.39 7.95 3.59
CA PRO A 478 50.73 8.11 3.04
C PRO A 478 51.45 6.77 3.03
N SER A 479 52.12 6.44 1.92
CA SER A 479 53.06 5.32 1.93
C SER A 479 54.17 5.64 2.93
N PRO A 480 54.64 4.67 3.73
CA PRO A 480 55.76 4.93 4.63
C PRO A 480 56.93 5.46 3.80
N ASP A 481 57.43 6.65 4.14
CA ASP A 481 58.62 7.21 3.50
C ASP A 481 59.72 6.14 3.54
N THR A 482 60.28 5.82 2.37
CA THR A 482 61.51 5.04 2.33
C THR A 482 62.56 5.85 3.09
N SER A 483 63.01 5.32 4.24
CA SER A 483 64.11 5.92 4.99
C SER A 483 65.30 6.13 4.03
N PRO A 484 66.03 7.25 4.11
CA PRO A 484 67.28 7.43 3.37
C PRO A 484 68.26 6.28 3.61
N ALA A 485 68.18 5.62 4.76
CA ALA A 485 68.96 4.42 5.06
C ALA A 485 68.46 3.17 4.31
N LEU A 486 67.15 3.05 4.07
CA LEU A 486 66.57 1.97 3.27
C LEU A 486 66.87 2.18 1.78
N GLU A 487 66.77 3.41 1.28
CA GLU A 487 67.17 3.77 -0.09
C GLU A 487 68.67 3.56 -0.31
N ALA A 488 69.51 3.97 0.63
CA ALA A 488 70.95 3.73 0.57
C ALA A 488 71.29 2.23 0.59
N GLU A 489 70.51 1.40 1.29
CA GLU A 489 70.75 -0.04 1.34
C GLU A 489 70.19 -0.77 0.10
N ILE A 490 69.08 -0.29 -0.46
CA ILE A 490 68.56 -0.73 -1.77
C ILE A 490 69.56 -0.36 -2.87
N ASP A 491 70.13 0.85 -2.85
CA ASP A 491 71.17 1.29 -3.78
C ASP A 491 72.47 0.49 -3.63
N ARG A 492 72.87 0.14 -2.40
CA ARG A 492 74.01 -0.78 -2.17
C ARG A 492 73.74 -2.16 -2.74
N LEU A 493 72.56 -2.72 -2.50
CA LEU A 493 72.18 -4.03 -3.04
C LEU A 493 72.11 -4.01 -4.57
N ALA A 494 71.58 -2.95 -5.18
CA ALA A 494 71.53 -2.80 -6.63
C ALA A 494 72.94 -2.81 -7.26
N ARG A 495 73.92 -2.16 -6.63
CA ARG A 495 75.33 -2.14 -7.08
C ARG A 495 76.07 -3.48 -6.93
N VAL A 496 75.57 -4.41 -6.11
CA VAL A 496 76.12 -5.77 -5.99
C VAL A 496 75.70 -6.65 -7.19
N PHE A 497 74.63 -6.26 -7.89
CA PHE A 497 74.07 -7.00 -9.02
C PHE A 497 74.26 -6.30 -10.38
N GLU A 498 74.95 -5.17 -10.45
CA GLU A 498 75.46 -4.62 -11.72
C GLU A 498 76.80 -5.30 -12.07
N PRO A 499 76.93 -5.88 -13.29
CA PRO A 499 78.11 -6.66 -13.69
C PRO A 499 79.41 -5.86 -13.85
#